data_AF-A0A2T6DXM9-F1
#
_entry.id   AF-A0A2T6DXM9-F1
#
_cell.length_a   1.000
_cell.length_b   1.000
_cell.length_c   1.000
_cell.angle_alpha   90.00
_cell.angle_beta   90.00
_cell.angle_gamma   90.00
#
_symmetry.space_group_name_H-M   'P 1'
#
loop_
_entity.id
_entity.type
_entity.pdbx_description
1 polymer ?
#
loop_
_entity_poly.entity_id
_entity_poly.type
_entity_poly.pdbx_seq_one_letter_code
_entity_poly.pdbx_strand_id
1 'polypeptide(L)'
;MNDGPVICFGQQPCGIFPRRFLYAKIVTARRLQREIGGRIVFFFHDADHDPRETQTFVHHRKTGEVQMLNFAFENKLQRKYSPLCLKRIPAGWRESTARQLPAFVDRRWVDVFKNVQADNVADFCLEMYRGMGLLEGIEIVRSGSADVRRAACEIGDFFVDVPFEGEVVRARWRDGALQLHEGGDVYRTVPLVPFGKEQVSPTRDSRLRWMQSVIHCTHYVSGMGEQAYLRKEDAPEIVYVTRDTIDRSDEAYTDIA
;
A
#
# COMPACT_ATOMS: atom_id res chain seq x y z
N MET A 1 -11.33 -26.52 -13.87
CA MET A 1 -12.42 -25.54 -13.73
C MET A 1 -11.78 -24.17 -13.87
N ASN A 2 -12.25 -23.33 -14.79
CA ASN A 2 -11.63 -22.02 -15.01
C ASN A 2 -12.28 -21.06 -14.01
N ASP A 3 -11.53 -20.59 -13.00
CA ASP A 3 -12.02 -19.84 -11.82
C ASP A 3 -12.56 -18.42 -12.12
N GLY A 4 -13.01 -18.17 -13.35
CA GLY A 4 -13.49 -16.87 -13.82
C GLY A 4 -12.37 -15.81 -13.90
N PRO A 5 -12.68 -14.59 -14.38
CA PRO A 5 -11.71 -13.51 -14.39
C PRO A 5 -11.22 -13.14 -12.99
N VAL A 6 -9.93 -12.87 -12.87
CA VAL A 6 -9.31 -12.28 -11.68
C VAL A 6 -8.87 -10.86 -12.05
N ILE A 7 -9.54 -9.86 -11.47
CA ILE A 7 -9.30 -8.44 -11.70
C ILE A 7 -8.46 -7.90 -10.55
N CYS A 8 -7.20 -7.57 -10.82
CA CYS A 8 -6.25 -7.13 -9.81
C CYS A 8 -5.93 -5.64 -9.94
N PHE A 9 -5.64 -4.99 -8.82
CA PHE A 9 -4.90 -3.73 -8.80
C PHE A 9 -3.95 -3.71 -7.61
N GLY A 10 -2.78 -3.10 -7.78
CA GLY A 10 -1.79 -2.95 -6.73
C GLY A 10 -1.76 -1.53 -6.16
N GLN A 11 -1.58 -1.39 -4.85
CA GLN A 11 -1.28 -0.11 -4.20
C GLN A 11 -0.70 -0.30 -2.79
N GLN A 12 0.22 0.57 -2.40
CA GLN A 12 0.68 0.71 -1.00
C GLN A 12 -0.46 1.23 -0.11
N PRO A 13 -0.34 1.14 1.24
CA PRO A 13 -1.07 2.03 2.13
C PRO A 13 -0.91 3.48 1.66
N CYS A 14 -1.98 4.09 1.15
CA CYS A 14 -1.92 5.36 0.41
C CYS A 14 -2.86 6.42 0.99
N GLY A 15 -2.49 6.88 2.17
CA GLY A 15 -3.22 7.89 2.96
C GLY A 15 -4.05 7.27 4.08
N ILE A 16 -4.24 8.02 5.17
CA ILE A 16 -5.20 7.73 6.24
C ILE A 16 -6.60 7.58 5.63
N PHE A 17 -6.99 8.57 4.83
CA PHE A 17 -8.05 8.47 3.85
C PHE A 17 -7.40 8.11 2.51
N PRO A 18 -7.96 7.17 1.73
CA PRO A 18 -7.30 6.69 0.53
C PRO A 18 -7.19 7.83 -0.48
N ARG A 19 -6.04 7.94 -1.15
CA ARG A 19 -5.90 8.89 -2.25
C ARG A 19 -6.92 8.63 -3.36
N ARG A 20 -7.36 9.68 -4.03
CA ARG A 20 -8.39 9.62 -5.10
C ARG A 20 -8.02 8.65 -6.21
N PHE A 21 -6.74 8.49 -6.56
CA PHE A 21 -6.36 7.49 -7.56
C PHE A 21 -6.60 6.04 -7.11
N LEU A 22 -6.55 5.72 -5.81
CA LEU A 22 -6.88 4.37 -5.32
C LEU A 22 -8.38 4.14 -5.45
N TYR A 23 -9.19 5.13 -5.06
CA TYR A 23 -10.63 5.09 -5.30
C TYR A 23 -10.96 4.85 -6.78
N ALA A 24 -10.28 5.57 -7.70
CA ALA A 24 -10.46 5.36 -9.13
C ALA A 24 -10.11 3.92 -9.57
N LYS A 25 -9.02 3.32 -9.04
CA LYS A 25 -8.70 1.90 -9.29
C LYS A 25 -9.85 0.97 -8.84
N ILE A 26 -10.40 1.22 -7.65
CA ILE A 26 -11.51 0.44 -7.08
C ILE A 26 -12.77 0.55 -7.95
N VAL A 27 -13.16 1.76 -8.36
CA VAL A 27 -14.33 1.99 -9.21
C VAL A 27 -14.16 1.32 -10.57
N THR A 28 -12.98 1.46 -11.19
CA THR A 28 -12.69 0.80 -12.47
C THR A 28 -12.74 -0.71 -12.34
N ALA A 29 -12.16 -1.29 -11.28
CA ALA A 29 -12.23 -2.73 -11.04
C ALA A 29 -13.66 -3.23 -10.84
N ARG A 30 -14.49 -2.49 -10.08
CA ARG A 30 -15.92 -2.78 -9.90
C ARG A 30 -16.70 -2.67 -11.20
N ARG A 31 -16.40 -1.67 -12.04
CA ARG A 31 -17.00 -1.53 -13.37
C ARG A 31 -16.64 -2.72 -14.25
N LEU A 32 -15.36 -3.07 -14.32
CA LEU A 32 -14.90 -4.22 -15.10
C LEU A 32 -15.54 -5.52 -14.60
N GLN A 33 -15.64 -5.74 -13.29
CA GLN A 33 -16.30 -6.91 -12.72
C GLN A 33 -17.77 -7.02 -13.14
N ARG A 34 -18.50 -5.90 -13.27
CA ARG A 34 -19.88 -5.92 -13.79
C ARG A 34 -19.94 -6.29 -15.28
N GLU A 35 -18.91 -5.97 -16.04
CA GLU A 35 -18.82 -6.24 -17.47
C GLU A 35 -18.42 -7.70 -17.76
N ILE A 36 -17.45 -8.26 -17.01
CA ILE A 36 -16.86 -9.58 -17.31
C ILE A 36 -17.05 -10.64 -16.22
N GLY A 37 -17.65 -10.27 -15.09
CA GLY A 37 -17.75 -11.13 -13.90
C GLY A 37 -16.41 -11.31 -13.17
N GLY A 38 -16.32 -12.38 -12.38
CA GLY A 38 -15.10 -12.74 -11.66
C GLY A 38 -14.92 -12.06 -10.30
N ARG A 39 -13.72 -12.17 -9.73
CA ARG A 39 -13.36 -11.62 -8.41
C ARG A 39 -12.40 -10.44 -8.55
N ILE A 40 -12.48 -9.51 -7.59
CA ILE A 40 -11.56 -8.38 -7.49
C ILE A 40 -10.53 -8.68 -6.41
N VAL A 41 -9.26 -8.46 -6.73
CA VAL A 41 -8.13 -8.60 -5.81
C VAL A 41 -7.41 -7.27 -5.67
N PHE A 42 -7.29 -6.79 -4.45
CA PHE A 42 -6.40 -5.69 -4.11
C PHE A 42 -5.08 -6.26 -3.61
N PHE A 43 -4.04 -6.14 -4.43
CA PHE A 43 -2.66 -6.40 -4.01
C PHE A 43 -2.15 -5.22 -3.16
N PHE A 44 -2.27 -5.37 -1.85
CA PHE A 44 -1.89 -4.35 -0.87
C PHE A 44 -0.39 -4.44 -0.59
N HIS A 45 0.37 -3.47 -1.11
CA HIS A 45 1.84 -3.46 -1.05
C HIS A 45 2.34 -2.87 0.28
N ASP A 46 1.97 -3.50 1.39
CA ASP A 46 2.31 -3.07 2.76
C ASP A 46 3.69 -3.51 3.24
N ALA A 47 4.38 -4.36 2.48
CA ALA A 47 5.80 -4.61 2.67
C ALA A 47 6.65 -3.38 2.29
N ASP A 48 6.14 -2.40 1.54
CA ASP A 48 6.91 -1.18 1.30
C ASP A 48 7.21 -0.42 2.60
N HIS A 49 8.23 0.43 2.61
CA HIS A 49 8.62 1.17 3.81
C HIS A 49 8.48 2.69 3.66
N ASP A 50 8.08 3.23 2.50
CA ASP A 50 8.03 4.68 2.29
C ASP A 50 6.86 5.34 3.05
N PRO A 51 7.12 6.14 4.11
CA PRO A 51 6.08 6.82 4.87
C PRO A 51 5.43 8.00 4.12
N ARG A 52 5.96 8.38 2.95
CA ARG A 52 5.37 9.45 2.13
C ARG A 52 4.11 8.99 1.42
N GLU A 53 3.96 7.69 1.19
CA GLU A 53 2.76 7.13 0.57
C GLU A 53 1.52 7.34 1.44
N THR A 54 1.69 7.40 2.76
CA THR A 54 0.60 7.62 3.71
C THR A 54 0.27 9.09 3.97
N GLN A 55 0.96 10.02 3.31
CA GLN A 55 0.57 11.42 3.32
C GLN A 55 -0.82 11.59 2.72
N THR A 56 -1.64 12.32 3.47
CA THR A 56 -3.07 12.52 3.21
C THR A 56 -3.31 14.02 3.07
N PHE A 57 -3.54 14.49 1.85
CA PHE A 57 -3.84 15.89 1.59
C PHE A 57 -5.35 16.12 1.66
N VAL A 58 -5.78 17.03 2.52
CA VAL A 58 -7.19 17.36 2.76
C VAL A 58 -7.40 18.87 2.68
N HIS A 59 -8.59 19.30 2.29
CA HIS A 59 -8.96 20.71 2.25
C HIS A 59 -9.69 21.12 3.53
N HIS A 60 -9.30 22.26 4.09
CA HIS A 60 -10.05 22.87 5.17
C HIS A 60 -11.41 23.34 4.67
N ARG A 61 -12.50 22.86 5.30
CA ARG A 61 -13.87 23.00 4.79
C ARG A 61 -14.35 24.45 4.67
N LYS A 62 -13.78 25.39 5.45
CA LYS A 62 -14.17 26.81 5.43
C LYS A 62 -13.27 27.68 4.55
N THR A 63 -11.97 27.37 4.47
CA THR A 63 -10.97 28.25 3.84
C THR A 63 -10.47 27.69 2.51
N GLY A 64 -10.69 26.40 2.25
CA GLY A 64 -10.18 25.72 1.07
C GLY A 64 -8.68 25.40 1.12
N GLU A 65 -7.96 25.86 2.14
CA GLU A 65 -6.53 25.61 2.30
C GLU A 65 -6.22 24.12 2.40
N VAL A 66 -5.16 23.69 1.72
CA VAL A 66 -4.71 22.30 1.72
C VAL A 66 -3.82 22.06 2.93
N GLN A 67 -4.12 21.01 3.69
CA GLN A 67 -3.28 20.50 4.77
C GLN A 67 -2.86 19.07 4.51
N MET A 68 -1.60 18.77 4.80
CA MET A 68 -1.06 17.42 4.79
C MET A 68 -1.14 16.81 6.19
N LEU A 69 -1.82 15.68 6.30
CA LEU A 69 -1.85 14.83 7.48
C LEU A 69 -1.02 13.57 7.22
N ASN A 70 -0.35 13.05 8.25
CA ASN A 70 0.33 11.76 8.19
C ASN A 70 0.38 11.11 9.58
N PHE A 71 0.74 9.84 9.61
CA PHE A 71 1.04 9.12 10.84
C PHE A 71 2.27 9.71 11.54
N ALA A 72 2.21 9.71 12.88
CA ALA A 72 3.42 9.68 13.68
C ALA A 72 3.93 8.23 13.76
N PHE A 73 5.21 8.08 14.07
CA PHE A 73 5.87 6.78 14.16
C PHE A 73 6.58 6.68 15.49
N GLU A 74 6.61 5.49 16.07
CA GLU A 74 7.22 5.22 17.38
C GLU A 74 8.67 5.70 17.47
N ASN A 75 9.43 5.59 16.37
CA ASN A 75 10.77 6.14 16.28
C ASN A 75 11.23 6.41 14.84
N LYS A 76 12.39 7.07 14.71
CA LYS A 76 13.00 7.45 13.43
C LYS A 76 13.39 6.24 12.58
N LEU A 77 13.82 5.15 13.20
CA LEU A 77 14.25 3.94 12.50
C LEU A 77 13.07 3.29 11.79
N GLN A 78 11.96 3.10 12.51
CA GLN A 78 10.71 2.62 11.92
C GLN A 78 10.20 3.53 10.82
N ARG A 79 10.15 4.84 11.07
CA ARG A 79 9.71 5.81 10.06
C ARG A 79 10.49 5.66 8.77
N LYS A 80 11.81 5.46 8.83
CA LYS A 80 12.65 5.37 7.63
C LYS A 80 12.62 4.00 6.96
N TYR A 81 12.70 2.92 7.72
CA TYR A 81 13.13 1.64 7.15
C TYR A 81 12.22 0.45 7.43
N SER A 82 11.33 0.52 8.43
CA SER A 82 10.41 -0.60 8.68
C SER A 82 9.33 -0.68 7.60
N PRO A 83 8.91 -1.89 7.18
CA PRO A 83 7.71 -2.09 6.37
C PRO A 83 6.50 -1.39 6.96
N LEU A 84 5.58 -0.90 6.14
CA LEU A 84 4.37 -0.19 6.58
C LEU A 84 3.47 -1.06 7.47
N CYS A 85 3.47 -2.39 7.26
CA CYS A 85 2.79 -3.34 8.14
C CYS A 85 3.44 -3.51 9.53
N LEU A 86 4.66 -3.01 9.74
CA LEU A 86 5.37 -3.06 11.02
C LEU A 86 5.62 -1.66 11.62
N LYS A 87 5.26 -0.59 10.92
CA LYS A 87 5.35 0.78 11.44
C LYS A 87 4.26 1.04 12.45
N ARG A 88 4.65 1.09 13.73
CA ARG A 88 3.77 1.31 14.88
C ARG A 88 3.39 2.79 15.01
N ILE A 89 2.14 3.00 15.38
CA ILE A 89 1.53 4.29 15.63
C ILE A 89 1.64 4.60 17.14
N PRO A 90 2.26 5.73 17.54
CA PRO A 90 2.38 6.09 18.95
C PRO A 90 1.03 6.27 19.65
N ALA A 91 0.97 5.87 20.92
CA ALA A 91 -0.19 6.12 21.76
C ALA A 91 -0.56 7.61 21.82
N GLY A 92 -1.86 7.93 21.81
CA GLY A 92 -2.36 9.31 21.82
C GLY A 92 -2.35 10.01 20.45
N TRP A 93 -1.69 9.46 19.43
CA TRP A 93 -1.71 10.04 18.08
C TRP A 93 -3.12 10.10 17.51
N ARG A 94 -3.89 9.01 17.63
CA ARG A 94 -5.26 8.92 17.10
C ARG A 94 -6.16 9.98 17.74
N GLU A 95 -6.15 10.09 19.06
CA GLU A 95 -6.94 11.06 19.82
C GLU A 95 -6.55 12.50 19.44
N SER A 96 -5.26 12.76 19.24
CA SER A 96 -4.77 14.08 18.83
C SER A 96 -5.18 14.45 17.40
N THR A 97 -5.04 13.52 16.46
CA THR A 97 -5.45 13.69 15.06
C THR A 97 -6.96 13.84 14.93
N ALA A 98 -7.74 13.01 15.64
CA ALA A 98 -9.20 13.04 15.60
C ALA A 98 -9.80 14.40 16.01
N ARG A 99 -9.13 15.15 16.90
CA ARG A 99 -9.56 16.51 17.29
C ARG A 99 -9.47 17.53 16.16
N GLN A 100 -8.60 17.31 15.18
CA GLN A 100 -8.37 18.21 14.05
C GLN A 100 -9.29 17.88 12.86
N LEU A 101 -9.69 16.62 12.72
CA LEU A 101 -10.46 16.13 11.56
C LEU A 101 -11.77 16.86 11.24
N PRO A 102 -12.59 17.36 12.20
CA PRO A 102 -13.84 18.06 11.87
C PRO A 102 -13.68 19.29 10.96
N ALA A 103 -12.48 19.88 10.92
CA ALA A 103 -12.14 20.98 10.05
C ALA A 103 -11.96 20.57 8.57
N PHE A 104 -11.76 19.28 8.30
CA PHE A 104 -11.37 18.75 6.98
C PHE A 104 -12.38 17.76 6.40
N VAL A 105 -13.03 16.95 7.24
CA VAL A 105 -13.90 15.86 6.79
C VAL A 105 -15.27 15.91 7.44
N ASP A 106 -16.23 15.21 6.85
CA ASP A 106 -17.56 15.04 7.43
C ASP A 106 -17.49 14.24 8.75
N ARG A 107 -18.47 14.47 9.64
CA ARG A 107 -18.57 13.80 10.94
C ARG A 107 -18.52 12.28 10.83
N ARG A 108 -19.15 11.68 9.82
CA ARG A 108 -19.11 10.21 9.67
C ARG A 108 -17.69 9.66 9.50
N TRP A 109 -16.80 10.42 8.86
CA TRP A 109 -15.40 10.03 8.66
C TRP A 109 -14.56 10.24 9.91
N VAL A 110 -14.91 11.24 10.72
CA VAL A 110 -14.35 11.38 12.07
C VAL A 110 -14.74 10.18 12.93
N ASP A 111 -16.00 9.74 12.84
CA ASP A 111 -16.51 8.61 13.63
C ASP A 111 -15.88 7.28 13.19
N VAL A 112 -15.73 7.04 11.87
CA VAL A 112 -14.94 5.90 11.36
C VAL A 112 -13.51 5.93 11.88
N PHE A 113 -12.83 7.07 11.76
CA PHE A 113 -11.45 7.23 12.22
C PHE A 113 -11.26 6.92 13.72
N LYS A 114 -12.19 7.36 14.56
CA LYS A 114 -12.16 7.08 16.01
C LYS A 114 -12.34 5.60 16.35
N ASN A 115 -13.01 4.85 15.48
CA ASN A 115 -13.32 3.44 15.70
C ASN A 115 -12.23 2.48 15.19
N VAL A 116 -11.24 2.96 14.43
CA VAL A 116 -10.09 2.16 14.01
C VAL A 116 -9.29 1.71 15.23
N GLN A 117 -9.00 0.42 15.35
CA GLN A 117 -8.28 -0.19 16.47
C GLN A 117 -6.83 -0.57 16.14
N ALA A 118 -6.46 -0.54 14.87
CA ALA A 118 -5.11 -0.86 14.42
C ALA A 118 -4.02 0.00 15.08
N ASP A 119 -2.92 -0.66 15.44
CA ASP A 119 -1.72 -0.06 16.05
C ASP A 119 -0.57 0.16 15.06
N ASN A 120 -0.72 -0.32 13.82
CA ASN A 120 0.22 -0.13 12.73
C ASN A 120 -0.43 0.55 11.53
N VAL A 121 0.41 1.19 10.73
CA VAL A 121 0.00 2.04 9.61
C VAL A 121 -0.79 1.30 8.54
N ALA A 122 -0.35 0.10 8.14
CA ALA A 122 -1.01 -0.65 7.07
C ALA A 122 -2.42 -1.11 7.47
N ASP A 123 -2.56 -1.65 8.68
CA ASP A 123 -3.85 -2.10 9.20
C ASP A 123 -4.79 -0.91 9.46
N PHE A 124 -4.26 0.21 9.93
CA PHE A 124 -5.03 1.45 10.10
C PHE A 124 -5.65 1.89 8.78
N CYS A 125 -4.85 1.93 7.70
CA CYS A 125 -5.36 2.24 6.36
C CYS A 125 -6.44 1.26 5.92
N LEU A 126 -6.25 -0.05 6.08
CA LEU A 126 -7.27 -1.03 5.69
C LEU A 126 -8.56 -0.89 6.49
N GLU A 127 -8.49 -0.69 7.81
CA GLU A 127 -9.66 -0.46 8.65
C GLU A 127 -10.40 0.83 8.26
N MET A 128 -9.67 1.92 7.97
CA MET A 128 -10.26 3.13 7.43
C MET A 128 -10.99 2.86 6.11
N TYR A 129 -10.35 2.20 5.16
CA TYR A 129 -10.93 1.96 3.83
C TYR A 129 -12.14 1.03 3.90
N ARG A 130 -12.14 0.05 4.81
CA ARG A 130 -13.31 -0.78 5.13
C ARG A 130 -14.43 0.04 5.74
N GLY A 131 -14.14 0.87 6.74
CA GLY A 131 -15.14 1.72 7.40
C GLY A 131 -15.76 2.77 6.46
N MET A 132 -15.07 3.11 5.38
CA MET A 132 -15.58 3.97 4.30
C MET A 132 -16.38 3.22 3.22
N GLY A 133 -16.49 1.89 3.31
CA GLY A 133 -17.21 1.07 2.35
C GLY A 133 -16.56 0.97 0.96
N LEU A 134 -15.23 0.93 0.94
CA LEU A 134 -14.48 0.84 -0.31
C LEU A 134 -14.05 -0.59 -0.65
N LEU A 135 -14.06 -1.49 0.32
CA LEU A 135 -13.43 -2.81 0.22
C LEU A 135 -14.43 -3.97 0.22
N GLU A 136 -15.75 -3.73 0.21
CA GLU A 136 -16.73 -4.83 0.08
C GLU A 136 -16.57 -5.56 -1.24
N GLY A 137 -16.58 -6.89 -1.15
CA GLY A 137 -16.42 -7.79 -2.30
C GLY A 137 -15.01 -7.81 -2.90
N ILE A 138 -14.02 -7.21 -2.22
CA ILE A 138 -12.63 -7.16 -2.67
C ILE A 138 -11.77 -8.04 -1.77
N GLU A 139 -11.08 -9.00 -2.38
CA GLU A 139 -10.08 -9.82 -1.70
C GLU A 139 -8.79 -9.02 -1.49
N ILE A 140 -8.22 -9.07 -0.29
CA ILE A 140 -6.97 -8.37 0.03
C ILE A 140 -5.81 -9.37 0.08
N VAL A 141 -4.83 -9.21 -0.82
CA VAL A 141 -3.57 -9.97 -0.81
C VAL A 141 -2.45 -9.03 -0.37
N ARG A 142 -1.80 -9.34 0.76
CA ARG A 142 -0.80 -8.47 1.38
C ARG A 142 0.62 -8.88 0.99
N SER A 143 1.43 -7.94 0.51
CA SER A 143 2.84 -8.24 0.19
C SER A 143 3.70 -8.49 1.44
N GLY A 144 3.23 -8.05 2.61
CA GLY A 144 3.78 -8.35 3.93
C GLY A 144 3.48 -9.75 4.47
N SER A 145 2.54 -10.48 3.86
CA SER A 145 2.13 -11.80 4.35
C SER A 145 3.21 -12.86 4.11
N ALA A 146 3.58 -13.58 5.17
CA ALA A 146 4.55 -14.68 5.09
C ALA A 146 4.12 -15.78 4.11
N ASP A 147 2.81 -16.08 4.02
CA ASP A 147 2.28 -17.10 3.09
C ASP A 147 2.43 -16.66 1.63
N VAL A 148 2.06 -15.40 1.33
CA VAL A 148 2.23 -14.83 0.00
C VAL A 148 3.70 -14.86 -0.41
N ARG A 149 4.59 -14.48 0.51
CA ARG A 149 6.03 -14.44 0.22
C ARG A 149 6.65 -15.82 0.02
N ARG A 150 6.20 -16.84 0.76
CA ARG A 150 6.61 -18.23 0.53
C ARG A 150 6.14 -18.77 -0.81
N ALA A 151 4.89 -18.48 -1.18
CA ALA A 151 4.27 -18.96 -2.41
C ALA A 151 4.84 -18.29 -3.67
N ALA A 152 5.27 -17.04 -3.56
CA ALA A 152 5.77 -16.28 -4.69
C ALA A 152 7.06 -16.86 -5.31
N CYS A 153 7.26 -16.60 -6.60
CA CYS A 153 8.46 -17.02 -7.31
C CYS A 153 9.73 -16.35 -6.76
N GLU A 154 10.89 -16.99 -6.98
CA GLU A 154 12.18 -16.37 -6.72
C GLU A 154 12.41 -15.14 -7.61
N ILE A 155 13.12 -14.15 -7.06
CA ILE A 155 13.47 -12.89 -7.73
C ILE A 155 14.91 -12.52 -7.40
N GLY A 156 15.64 -11.94 -8.36
CA GLY A 156 17.06 -11.59 -8.19
C GLY A 156 17.32 -10.23 -7.53
N ASP A 157 16.33 -9.33 -7.55
CA ASP A 157 16.39 -8.01 -6.90
C ASP A 157 15.23 -7.88 -5.93
N PHE A 158 15.56 -7.77 -4.64
CA PHE A 158 14.60 -7.87 -3.55
C PHE A 158 15.06 -7.14 -2.28
N PHE A 159 14.11 -7.01 -1.36
CA PHE A 159 14.35 -6.60 0.01
C PHE A 159 14.11 -7.77 0.97
N VAL A 160 14.74 -7.70 2.14
CA VAL A 160 14.61 -8.64 3.24
C VAL A 160 14.26 -7.87 4.50
N ASP A 161 13.25 -8.34 5.21
CA ASP A 161 12.90 -7.85 6.54
C ASP A 161 13.81 -8.51 7.58
N VAL A 162 14.65 -7.72 8.26
CA VAL A 162 15.65 -8.21 9.21
C VAL A 162 15.67 -7.40 10.52
N PRO A 163 16.00 -8.03 11.66
CA PRO A 163 16.15 -7.33 12.92
C PRO A 163 17.38 -6.40 12.90
N PHE A 164 17.19 -5.16 13.37
CA PHE A 164 18.24 -4.16 13.46
C PHE A 164 17.90 -3.10 14.51
N GLU A 165 18.80 -2.86 15.46
CA GLU A 165 18.66 -1.83 16.52
C GLU A 165 17.31 -1.88 17.27
N GLY A 166 16.80 -3.09 17.53
CA GLY A 166 15.54 -3.32 18.25
C GLY A 166 14.28 -3.22 17.39
N GLU A 167 14.40 -2.99 16.08
CA GLU A 167 13.28 -2.96 15.13
C GLU A 167 13.47 -3.98 14.01
N VAL A 168 12.44 -4.17 13.18
CA VAL A 168 12.55 -4.87 11.90
C VAL A 168 12.66 -3.84 10.78
N VAL A 169 13.71 -3.93 9.97
CA VAL A 169 13.97 -3.02 8.84
C VAL A 169 13.94 -3.77 7.52
N ARG A 170 13.48 -3.10 6.47
CA ARG A 170 13.44 -3.61 5.10
C ARG A 170 14.72 -3.24 4.37
N ALA A 171 15.71 -4.12 4.41
CA ALA A 171 17.00 -3.91 3.77
C ALA A 171 17.03 -4.48 2.36
N ARG A 172 17.63 -3.78 1.39
CA ARG A 172 17.79 -4.28 0.03
C ARG A 172 18.97 -5.26 -0.01
N TRP A 173 18.79 -6.38 -0.70
CA TRP A 173 19.90 -7.30 -0.98
C TRP A 173 20.73 -6.76 -2.16
N ARG A 174 22.03 -6.55 -1.93
CA ARG A 174 22.98 -6.08 -2.95
C ARG A 174 24.36 -6.68 -2.70
N ASP A 175 24.93 -7.31 -3.71
CA ASP A 175 26.32 -7.81 -3.70
C ASP A 175 26.68 -8.64 -2.45
N GLY A 176 25.77 -9.51 -2.00
CA GLY A 176 25.98 -10.36 -0.82
C GLY A 176 25.73 -9.67 0.53
N ALA A 177 25.29 -8.42 0.52
CA ALA A 177 25.04 -7.61 1.72
C ALA A 177 23.59 -7.10 1.79
N LEU A 178 23.14 -6.82 3.02
CA LEU A 178 21.88 -6.17 3.30
C LEU A 178 22.11 -4.69 3.59
N GLN A 179 21.46 -3.81 2.85
CA GLN A 179 21.70 -2.37 2.90
C GLN A 179 20.42 -1.55 3.07
N LEU A 180 20.48 -0.53 3.91
CA LEU A 180 19.48 0.52 4.05
C LEU A 180 19.93 1.76 3.26
N HIS A 181 19.01 2.36 2.51
CA HIS A 181 19.29 3.56 1.72
C HIS A 181 19.06 4.82 2.55
N GLU A 182 20.10 5.61 2.80
CA GLU A 182 20.00 6.80 3.66
C GLU A 182 19.65 8.09 2.89
N GLY A 183 19.64 8.00 1.55
CA GLY A 183 19.46 9.12 0.62
C GLY A 183 20.69 9.33 -0.26
N GLY A 184 20.48 9.80 -1.50
CA GLY A 184 21.57 9.96 -2.47
C GLY A 184 22.27 8.63 -2.76
N ASP A 185 23.60 8.61 -2.73
CA ASP A 185 24.41 7.39 -2.88
C ASP A 185 24.93 6.85 -1.53
N VAL A 186 24.26 7.17 -0.43
CA VAL A 186 24.65 6.74 0.92
C VAL A 186 23.85 5.52 1.35
N TYR A 187 24.57 4.49 1.77
CA TYR A 187 24.01 3.21 2.21
C TYR A 187 24.60 2.78 3.54
N ARG A 188 23.74 2.23 4.40
CA ARG A 188 24.13 1.64 5.68
C ARG A 188 23.98 0.13 5.59
N THR A 189 25.08 -0.60 5.69
CA THR A 189 25.06 -2.06 5.78
C THR A 189 24.54 -2.49 7.14
N VAL A 190 23.60 -3.43 7.17
CA VAL A 190 23.08 -4.06 8.39
C VAL A 190 23.67 -5.46 8.54
N PRO A 191 23.69 -6.05 9.75
CA PRO A 191 24.21 -7.40 9.96
C PRO A 191 23.54 -8.41 9.03
N LEU A 192 24.36 -9.24 8.40
CA LEU A 192 23.86 -10.38 7.63
C LEU A 192 23.37 -11.44 8.61
N VAL A 193 22.07 -11.70 8.57
CA VAL A 193 21.43 -12.78 9.31
C VAL A 193 20.87 -13.80 8.31
N PRO A 194 20.77 -15.09 8.67
CA PRO A 194 20.01 -16.04 7.87
C PRO A 194 18.57 -15.54 7.66
N PHE A 195 18.05 -15.67 6.44
CA PHE A 195 16.68 -15.30 6.12
C PHE A 195 16.03 -16.31 5.17
N GLY A 196 14.70 -16.44 5.29
CA GLY A 196 13.86 -17.27 4.43
C GLY A 196 12.97 -16.44 3.50
N LYS A 197 12.21 -17.12 2.63
CA LYS A 197 11.31 -16.47 1.66
C LYS A 197 10.26 -15.60 2.34
N GLU A 198 9.81 -15.98 3.54
CA GLU A 198 8.85 -15.24 4.36
C GLU A 198 9.31 -13.81 4.73
N GLN A 199 10.59 -13.50 4.60
CA GLN A 199 11.15 -12.17 4.83
C GLN A 199 11.38 -11.39 3.53
N VAL A 200 11.25 -12.03 2.37
CA VAL A 200 11.58 -11.45 1.07
C VAL A 200 10.39 -10.69 0.48
N SER A 201 10.63 -9.47 -0.01
CA SER A 201 9.64 -8.68 -0.74
C SER A 201 10.25 -8.05 -2.00
N PRO A 202 9.45 -7.82 -3.06
CA PRO A 202 9.98 -7.39 -4.34
C PRO A 202 10.40 -5.91 -4.34
N THR A 203 11.34 -5.57 -5.23
CA THR A 203 11.52 -4.17 -5.64
C THR A 203 10.41 -3.76 -6.60
N ARG A 204 10.35 -2.48 -6.97
CA ARG A 204 9.36 -1.99 -7.95
C ARG A 204 9.41 -2.81 -9.24
N ASP A 205 10.61 -3.14 -9.69
CA ASP A 205 10.85 -3.73 -11.00
C ASP A 205 10.60 -5.25 -11.03
N SER A 206 10.70 -5.93 -9.89
CA SER A 206 10.37 -7.36 -9.75
C SER A 206 8.94 -7.62 -9.26
N ARG A 207 8.20 -6.56 -8.87
CA ARG A 207 6.89 -6.66 -8.22
C ARG A 207 5.83 -7.34 -9.06
N LEU A 208 5.75 -7.02 -10.35
CA LEU A 208 4.68 -7.53 -11.21
C LEU A 208 4.78 -9.05 -11.35
N ARG A 209 5.94 -9.57 -11.75
CA ARG A 209 6.20 -11.01 -11.84
C ARG A 209 5.94 -11.73 -10.52
N TRP A 210 6.46 -11.15 -9.43
CA TRP A 210 6.32 -11.72 -8.09
C TRP A 210 4.86 -11.83 -7.66
N MET A 211 4.09 -10.74 -7.80
CA MET A 211 2.66 -10.71 -7.53
C MET A 211 1.89 -11.69 -8.43
N GLN A 212 2.19 -11.70 -9.74
CA GLN A 212 1.49 -12.52 -10.71
C GLN A 212 1.69 -14.02 -10.46
N SER A 213 2.86 -14.41 -9.94
CA SER A 213 3.14 -15.80 -9.55
C SER A 213 2.25 -16.33 -8.42
N VAL A 214 1.54 -15.45 -7.70
CA VAL A 214 0.61 -15.80 -6.62
C VAL A 214 -0.84 -15.53 -7.00
N ILE A 215 -1.13 -14.35 -7.55
CA ILE A 215 -2.52 -13.92 -7.80
C ILE A 215 -3.06 -14.52 -9.09
N HIS A 216 -2.20 -14.77 -10.08
CA HIS A 216 -2.58 -15.21 -11.42
C HIS A 216 -3.71 -14.34 -12.01
N CYS A 217 -3.55 -13.02 -11.92
CA CYS A 217 -4.57 -12.12 -12.39
C CYS A 217 -4.70 -12.17 -13.91
N THR A 218 -5.93 -12.02 -14.39
CA THR A 218 -6.24 -11.98 -15.83
C THR A 218 -6.32 -10.54 -16.35
N HIS A 219 -6.70 -9.61 -15.46
CA HIS A 219 -6.84 -8.20 -15.76
C HIS A 219 -6.14 -7.39 -14.67
N TYR A 220 -5.36 -6.38 -15.05
CA TYR A 220 -4.68 -5.51 -14.09
C TYR A 220 -5.06 -4.04 -14.30
N VAL A 221 -5.75 -3.47 -13.32
CA VAL A 221 -6.12 -2.05 -13.29
C VAL A 221 -4.94 -1.23 -12.76
N SER A 222 -4.34 -0.47 -13.65
CA SER A 222 -3.13 0.31 -13.43
C SER A 222 -3.40 1.82 -13.33
N GLY A 223 -2.55 2.52 -12.59
CA GLY A 223 -2.51 3.99 -12.62
C GLY A 223 -1.84 4.55 -13.89
N MET A 224 -2.11 5.82 -14.21
CA MET A 224 -1.47 6.51 -15.35
C MET A 224 0.07 6.50 -15.28
N GLY A 225 0.65 6.81 -14.11
CA GLY A 225 2.10 6.76 -13.92
C GLY A 225 2.66 5.34 -13.82
N GLU A 226 1.82 4.38 -13.41
CA GLU A 226 2.19 2.97 -13.27
C GLU A 226 2.45 2.31 -14.63
N GLN A 227 1.65 2.66 -15.63
CA GLN A 227 1.84 2.20 -17.01
C GLN A 227 3.22 2.51 -17.61
N ALA A 228 3.88 3.57 -17.15
CA ALA A 228 5.18 3.99 -17.68
C ALA A 228 6.34 3.09 -17.22
N TYR A 229 6.19 2.36 -16.10
CA TYR A 229 7.26 1.54 -15.54
C TYR A 229 6.91 0.06 -15.38
N LEU A 230 5.65 -0.34 -15.63
CA LEU A 230 5.28 -1.76 -15.65
C LEU A 230 5.99 -2.48 -16.79
N ARG A 231 6.79 -3.50 -16.44
CA ARG A 231 7.43 -4.41 -17.39
C ARG A 231 6.41 -5.46 -17.84
N LYS A 232 5.63 -5.14 -18.88
CA LYS A 232 4.53 -6.02 -19.33
C LYS A 232 5.04 -7.37 -19.84
N GLU A 233 6.30 -7.46 -20.25
CA GLU A 233 6.94 -8.73 -20.60
C GLU A 233 7.06 -9.72 -19.44
N ASP A 234 6.96 -9.27 -18.19
CA ASP A 234 7.01 -10.14 -17.00
C ASP A 234 5.69 -10.90 -16.77
N ALA A 235 4.59 -10.45 -17.39
CA ALA A 235 3.27 -11.06 -17.29
C ALA A 235 2.42 -10.78 -18.56
N PRO A 236 2.85 -11.28 -19.73
CA PRO A 236 2.23 -10.97 -21.02
C PRO A 236 0.80 -11.48 -21.17
N GLU A 237 0.37 -12.41 -20.31
CA GLU A 237 -0.98 -12.96 -20.25
C GLU A 237 -2.02 -12.00 -19.67
N ILE A 238 -1.60 -10.89 -19.03
CA ILE A 238 -2.50 -9.93 -18.39
C ILE A 238 -3.08 -8.94 -19.41
N VAL A 239 -4.40 -8.73 -19.32
CA VAL A 239 -5.06 -7.58 -19.95
C VAL A 239 -4.90 -6.35 -19.05
N TYR A 240 -4.10 -5.37 -19.50
CA TYR A 240 -3.90 -4.13 -18.75
C TYR A 240 -5.02 -3.13 -19.01
N VAL A 241 -5.65 -2.68 -17.93
CA VAL A 241 -6.72 -1.69 -17.95
C VAL A 241 -6.23 -0.43 -17.27
N THR A 242 -6.40 0.72 -17.91
CA THR A 242 -6.12 2.02 -17.28
C THR A 242 -7.27 2.38 -16.37
N ARG A 243 -6.98 2.78 -15.12
CA ARG A 243 -7.99 3.32 -14.22
C ARG A 243 -8.69 4.54 -14.83
N ASP A 244 -9.92 4.77 -14.43
CA ASP A 244 -10.67 5.95 -14.85
C ASP A 244 -9.96 7.24 -14.36
N THR A 245 -10.10 8.32 -15.13
CA THR A 245 -9.55 9.63 -14.77
C THR A 245 -10.27 10.18 -13.55
N ILE A 246 -9.52 10.85 -12.67
CA ILE A 246 -10.07 11.53 -11.49
C ILE A 246 -9.30 12.82 -11.24
N ASP A 247 -10.01 13.87 -10.85
CA ASP A 247 -9.42 15.13 -10.46
C ASP A 247 -8.62 14.98 -9.15
N ARG A 248 -7.59 15.83 -8.97
CA ARG A 248 -6.84 15.92 -7.70
C ARG A 248 -6.35 14.56 -7.21
N SER A 249 -5.80 13.75 -8.12
CA SER A 249 -5.58 12.31 -7.92
C SER A 249 -4.79 11.95 -6.66
N ASP A 250 -3.89 12.83 -6.22
CA ASP A 250 -3.01 12.63 -5.06
C ASP A 250 -3.61 13.11 -3.73
N GLU A 251 -4.79 13.74 -3.76
CA GLU A 251 -5.51 14.16 -2.57
C GLU A 251 -6.36 13.04 -1.97
N ALA A 252 -6.77 13.21 -0.72
CA ALA A 252 -7.66 12.29 -0.03
C ALA A 252 -9.03 12.23 -0.70
N TYR A 253 -9.54 11.02 -0.88
CA TYR A 253 -10.93 10.80 -1.21
C TYR A 253 -11.77 10.83 0.06
N THR A 254 -12.53 11.90 0.24
CA THR A 254 -13.45 12.09 1.39
C THR A 254 -14.89 12.35 0.94
N ASP A 255 -15.12 12.32 -0.38
CA ASP A 255 -16.37 12.63 -1.07
C ASP A 255 -17.19 11.35 -1.33
N ILE A 256 -17.85 10.77 -0.34
CA ILE A 256 -18.85 9.70 -0.59
C ILE A 256 -20.19 10.23 -0.12
N ALA A 257 -21.15 10.56 -0.95
CA ALA A 257 -22.47 10.98 -0.45
C ALA A 257 -23.12 9.88 0.40
#